data_AF-A0A4R7WY25-F1
#
_entry.id   AF-A0A4R7WY25-F1
#
_cell.length_a   1.000
_cell.length_b   1.000
_cell.length_c   1.000
_cell.angle_alpha   90.00
_cell.angle_beta   90.00
_cell.angle_gamma   90.00
#
_symmetry.space_group_name_H-M   'P 1'
#
loop_
_entity.id
_entity.type
_entity.pdbx_description
1 polymer ?
#
loop_
_entity_poly.entity_id
_entity_poly.type
_entity_poly.pdbx_seq_one_letter_code
_entity_poly.pdbx_strand_id
1 'polypeptide(L)'
;MIDFWLAVGLLLLVALSFLLIPLLRGRRVQREEDRTALNVALYQERLAELQEQQTEGVLSAAQMNIGRAEAARELLADTEGVSAERVSRLGKPWPLLLAMLVPVAGLALYLHFGASDRFELTRELGQAGSPEQITDRLERAVKAQPDSAQSLYLLARTYMAQDRPADAAKMFERAAALAGRQPELLGQWAQALYFAGNKAWTPQIQGLADEALKTDPNEVTSLGLKGINGFESQHFQQAMDYWTRLLAVLPPNDPSRSALQGGIARARDRLVQNGGQVREAPLPAAPGAHLHVRVTLSDSLKDKVLPSDSVFVFARAVSGPPAPLAVKRVTVADLPVEVELTDADAMMPQLKLSNFPEVQLVARVSRAGQPTSGEWIGRSQPLPSKATGPQSLTIDSPDQ
;
A
#
# COMPACT_ATOMS: atom_id res chain seq x y z
N MET A 1 -15.88 15.06 10.27
CA MET A 1 -16.63 15.13 11.53
C MET A 1 -18.07 15.52 11.29
N ILE A 2 -18.33 16.72 10.78
CA ILE A 2 -19.70 17.24 10.56
C ILE A 2 -20.53 16.31 9.64
N ASP A 3 -19.95 15.79 8.55
CA ASP A 3 -20.67 14.95 7.58
C ASP A 3 -21.23 13.65 8.17
N PHE A 4 -20.48 12.98 9.06
CA PHE A 4 -20.92 11.75 9.72
C PHE A 4 -22.08 12.03 10.68
N TRP A 5 -21.92 13.04 11.54
CA TRP A 5 -22.96 13.44 12.48
C TRP A 5 -24.21 14.02 11.78
N LEU A 6 -24.04 14.68 10.63
CA LEU A 6 -25.14 15.11 9.77
C LEU A 6 -25.93 13.92 9.22
N ALA A 7 -25.25 12.89 8.71
CA ALA A 7 -25.91 11.68 8.20
C ALA A 7 -26.67 10.94 9.31
N VAL A 8 -26.06 10.79 10.48
CA VAL A 8 -26.71 10.18 11.67
C VAL A 8 -27.92 11.01 12.12
N GLY A 9 -27.76 12.32 12.23
CA GLY A 9 -28.84 13.23 12.62
C GLY A 9 -30.01 13.21 11.63
N LEU A 10 -29.72 13.15 10.33
CA LEU A 10 -30.74 13.05 9.28
C LEU A 10 -31.53 11.73 9.37
N LEU A 11 -30.83 10.60 9.52
CA LEU A 11 -31.48 9.29 9.66
C LEU A 11 -32.35 9.22 10.92
N LEU A 12 -31.88 9.82 12.03
CA LEU A 12 -32.60 9.88 13.28
C LEU A 12 -33.85 10.75 13.18
N LEU A 13 -33.77 11.90 12.50
CA LEU A 13 -34.94 12.75 12.21
C LEU A 13 -35.98 12.01 11.38
N VAL A 14 -35.56 11.30 10.33
CA VAL A 14 -36.46 10.49 9.50
C VAL A 14 -37.15 9.43 10.36
N ALA A 15 -36.39 8.67 11.15
CA ALA A 15 -36.94 7.65 12.05
C ALA A 15 -37.92 8.22 13.09
N LEU A 16 -37.58 9.36 13.71
CA LEU A 16 -38.46 10.02 14.69
C LEU A 16 -39.76 10.52 14.04
N SER A 17 -39.71 10.97 12.79
CA SER A 17 -40.88 11.47 12.07
C SER A 17 -41.94 10.38 11.85
N PHE A 18 -41.51 9.16 11.51
CA PHE A 18 -42.40 8.00 11.37
C PHE A 18 -43.09 7.61 12.69
N LEU A 19 -42.44 7.86 13.83
CA LEU A 19 -43.00 7.56 15.15
C LEU A 19 -43.88 8.69 15.70
N LEU A 20 -43.44 9.94 15.56
CA LEU A 20 -44.10 11.10 16.17
C LEU A 20 -45.30 11.60 15.37
N ILE A 21 -45.25 11.57 14.03
CA ILE A 21 -46.34 12.09 13.19
C ILE A 21 -47.66 11.34 13.46
N PRO A 22 -47.72 10.00 13.50
CA PRO A 22 -48.96 9.26 13.80
C PRO A 22 -49.40 9.41 15.27
N LEU A 23 -48.45 9.64 16.19
CA LEU A 23 -48.73 9.81 17.61
C LEU A 23 -49.35 11.19 17.92
N LEU A 24 -48.89 12.23 17.20
CA LEU A 24 -49.32 13.62 17.36
C LEU A 24 -50.56 13.96 16.54
N ARG A 25 -50.77 13.32 15.37
CA ARG A 25 -52.03 13.42 14.59
C ARG A 25 -53.10 12.58 15.29
N GLY A 26 -53.64 13.15 16.36
CA GLY A 26 -54.51 12.49 17.31
C GLY A 26 -55.74 11.83 16.69
N ARG A 27 -55.87 10.52 16.95
CA ARG A 27 -57.09 9.69 16.79
C ARG A 27 -58.36 10.22 17.49
N ARG A 28 -58.31 11.39 18.16
CA ARG A 28 -59.43 11.96 18.92
C ARG A 28 -60.34 12.82 18.08
N VAL A 29 -59.79 13.72 17.26
CA VAL A 29 -60.58 14.69 16.49
C VAL A 29 -61.43 13.96 15.45
N GLN A 30 -60.84 13.02 14.71
CA GLN A 30 -61.55 12.22 13.70
C GLN A 30 -62.72 11.42 14.30
N ARG A 31 -62.55 10.90 15.53
CA ARG A 31 -63.54 10.03 16.17
C ARG A 31 -64.70 10.82 16.78
N GLU A 32 -64.47 12.08 17.15
CA GLU A 32 -65.53 13.00 17.62
C GLU A 32 -66.31 13.59 16.44
N GLU A 33 -65.64 13.96 15.35
CA GLU A 33 -66.29 14.42 14.11
C GLU A 33 -67.17 13.33 13.48
N ASP A 34 -66.66 12.10 13.31
CA ASP A 34 -67.41 11.00 12.69
C ASP A 34 -68.68 10.63 13.48
N ARG A 35 -68.64 10.72 14.83
CA ARG A 35 -69.79 10.40 15.70
C ARG A 35 -70.85 11.49 15.68
N THR A 36 -70.44 12.76 15.73
CA THR A 36 -71.36 13.90 15.67
C THR A 36 -72.05 13.96 14.31
N ALA A 37 -71.31 13.71 13.22
CA ALA A 37 -71.87 13.64 11.88
C ALA A 37 -72.90 12.50 11.74
N LEU A 38 -72.62 11.32 12.31
CA LEU A 38 -73.55 10.19 12.30
C LEU A 38 -74.86 10.49 13.05
N ASN A 39 -74.77 11.07 14.25
CA ASN A 39 -75.94 11.38 15.07
C ASN A 39 -76.84 12.44 14.40
N VAL A 40 -76.23 13.44 13.76
CA VAL A 40 -76.97 14.45 12.97
C VAL A 40 -77.65 13.81 11.76
N ALA A 41 -77.00 12.87 11.07
CA ALA A 41 -77.58 12.17 9.93
C ALA A 41 -78.83 11.35 10.33
N LEU A 42 -78.77 10.61 11.44
CA LEU A 42 -79.90 9.85 11.97
C LEU A 42 -81.09 10.75 12.34
N TYR A 43 -80.82 11.92 12.92
CA TYR A 43 -81.87 12.91 13.21
C TYR A 43 -82.55 13.43 11.94
N GLN A 44 -81.77 13.72 10.89
CA GLN A 44 -82.32 14.16 9.60
C GLN A 44 -83.18 13.09 8.94
N GLU A 45 -82.75 11.84 8.99
CA GLU A 45 -83.54 10.69 8.51
C GLU A 45 -84.87 10.58 9.25
N ARG A 46 -84.85 10.69 10.58
CA ARG A 46 -86.06 10.64 11.41
C ARG A 46 -87.04 11.78 11.11
N LEU A 47 -86.54 12.99 10.83
CA LEU A 47 -87.37 14.11 10.42
C LEU A 47 -88.02 13.91 9.06
N ALA A 48 -87.29 13.31 8.11
CA ALA A 48 -87.81 13.02 6.78
C ALA A 48 -88.95 11.99 6.85
N GLU A 49 -88.79 10.94 7.66
CA GLU A 49 -89.81 9.92 7.89
C GLU A 49 -91.10 10.51 8.51
N LEU A 50 -90.96 11.39 9.51
CA LEU A 50 -92.11 12.08 10.12
C LEU A 50 -92.82 13.02 9.12
N GLN A 51 -92.07 13.64 8.22
CA GLN A 51 -92.60 14.51 7.16
C GLN A 51 -93.42 13.70 6.15
N GLU A 52 -92.90 12.54 5.73
CA GLU A 52 -93.57 11.62 4.82
C GLU A 52 -94.90 11.14 5.41
N GLN A 53 -94.90 10.68 6.67
CA GLN A 53 -96.10 10.26 7.40
C GLN A 53 -97.14 11.38 7.57
N GLN A 54 -96.70 12.64 7.65
CA GLN A 54 -97.61 13.80 7.65
C GLN A 54 -98.24 14.01 6.26
N THR A 55 -97.44 13.91 5.18
CA THR A 55 -97.96 14.05 3.81
C THR A 55 -98.91 12.93 3.40
N GLU A 56 -98.71 11.73 3.94
CA GLU A 56 -99.63 10.58 3.79
C GLU A 56 -100.90 10.71 4.65
N GLY A 57 -100.99 11.75 5.48
CA GLY A 57 -102.17 12.04 6.32
C GLY A 57 -102.27 11.17 7.57
N VAL A 58 -101.23 10.39 7.89
CA VAL A 58 -101.17 9.53 9.08
C VAL A 58 -100.95 10.36 10.35
N LEU A 59 -100.15 11.43 10.25
CA LEU A 59 -99.85 12.33 11.36
C LEU A 59 -100.57 13.68 11.22
N SER A 60 -101.20 14.14 12.31
CA SER A 60 -101.71 15.51 12.40
C SER A 60 -100.57 16.52 12.59
N ALA A 61 -100.80 17.79 12.24
CA ALA A 61 -99.81 18.86 12.41
C ALA A 61 -99.35 19.04 13.87
N ALA A 62 -100.23 18.78 14.85
CA ALA A 62 -99.88 18.82 16.26
C ALA A 62 -98.94 17.67 16.66
N GLN A 63 -99.21 16.45 16.16
CA GLN A 63 -98.37 15.27 16.40
C GLN A 63 -96.99 15.40 15.73
N MET A 64 -96.92 16.01 14.55
CA MET A 64 -95.65 16.31 13.88
C MET A 64 -94.75 17.21 14.73
N ASN A 65 -95.31 18.28 15.30
CA ASN A 65 -94.54 19.19 16.16
C ASN A 65 -94.04 18.51 17.44
N ILE A 66 -94.81 17.58 18.01
CA ILE A 66 -94.39 16.78 19.16
C ILE A 66 -93.24 15.85 18.76
N GLY A 67 -93.38 15.11 17.66
CA GLY A 67 -92.33 14.19 17.18
C GLY A 67 -91.02 14.90 16.83
N ARG A 68 -91.08 16.09 16.23
CA ARG A 68 -89.88 16.92 16.00
C ARG A 68 -89.20 17.35 17.31
N ALA A 69 -89.99 17.76 18.31
CA ALA A 69 -89.44 18.18 19.59
C ALA A 69 -88.80 17.02 20.36
N GLU A 70 -89.33 15.81 20.21
CA GLU A 70 -88.79 14.59 20.82
C GLU A 70 -87.49 14.15 20.14
N ALA A 71 -87.45 14.10 18.81
CA ALA A 71 -86.23 13.82 18.05
C ALA A 71 -85.11 14.84 18.34
N ALA A 72 -85.46 16.12 18.53
CA ALA A 72 -84.49 17.15 18.89
C ALA A 72 -83.93 16.97 20.31
N ARG A 73 -84.77 16.50 21.26
CA ARG A 73 -84.31 16.16 22.61
C ARG A 73 -83.42 14.93 22.62
N GLU A 74 -83.72 13.92 21.82
CA GLU A 74 -82.91 12.71 21.68
C GLU A 74 -81.52 13.05 21.11
N LEU A 75 -81.45 13.87 20.06
CA LEU A 75 -80.18 14.37 19.53
C LEU A 75 -79.36 15.14 20.57
N LEU A 76 -80.00 16.01 21.35
CA LEU A 76 -79.35 16.75 22.45
C LEU A 76 -78.87 15.81 23.56
N ALA A 77 -79.67 14.80 23.94
CA ALA A 77 -79.28 13.82 24.96
C ALA A 77 -78.09 12.95 24.51
N ASP A 78 -78.07 12.53 23.24
CA ASP A 78 -76.99 11.74 22.66
C ASP A 78 -75.71 12.55 22.39
N THR A 79 -75.81 13.89 22.32
CA THR A 79 -74.65 14.77 22.18
C THR A 79 -74.10 15.27 23.52
N GLU A 80 -74.93 15.42 24.56
CA GLU A 80 -74.50 15.85 25.89
C GLU A 80 -74.11 14.70 26.84
N GLY A 81 -74.53 13.46 26.54
CA GLY A 81 -74.67 12.39 27.53
C GLY A 81 -73.73 11.17 27.47
N VAL A 82 -72.52 11.21 26.89
CA VAL A 82 -71.61 10.04 26.94
C VAL A 82 -70.24 10.37 27.50
N SER A 83 -70.04 9.96 28.76
CA SER A 83 -68.77 9.94 29.45
C SER A 83 -67.75 9.14 28.63
N ALA A 84 -66.59 9.74 28.36
CA ALA A 84 -65.52 9.13 27.58
C ALA A 84 -65.25 7.69 28.04
N GLU A 85 -65.56 6.71 27.19
CA GLU A 85 -65.14 5.32 27.38
C GLU A 85 -63.67 5.31 27.79
N ARG A 86 -63.40 4.73 28.95
CA ARG A 86 -62.07 4.61 29.53
C ARG A 86 -61.30 3.54 28.76
N VAL A 87 -61.00 3.80 27.49
CA VAL A 87 -60.03 3.01 26.73
C VAL A 87 -58.72 3.10 27.51
N SER A 88 -58.24 1.95 27.99
CA SER A 88 -56.97 1.80 28.70
C SER A 88 -55.90 2.62 27.98
N ARG A 89 -55.58 3.78 28.58
CA ARG A 89 -54.45 4.59 28.15
C ARG A 89 -53.23 3.83 28.69
N LEU A 90 -52.58 3.01 27.87
CA LEU A 90 -51.14 2.85 28.07
C LEU A 90 -50.58 4.28 28.22
N GLY A 91 -50.00 4.56 29.39
CA GLY A 91 -49.80 5.91 29.90
C GLY A 91 -49.26 6.85 28.82
N LYS A 92 -49.91 8.01 28.68
CA LYS A 92 -49.64 9.05 27.67
C LYS A 92 -48.14 9.41 27.46
N PRO A 93 -47.20 9.28 28.42
CA PRO A 93 -45.80 9.58 28.13
C PRO A 93 -44.96 8.36 27.67
N TRP A 94 -45.42 7.12 27.84
CA TRP A 94 -44.56 5.94 27.64
C TRP A 94 -44.01 5.76 26.21
N PRO A 95 -44.82 5.86 25.13
CA PRO A 95 -44.28 5.75 23.77
C PRO A 95 -43.37 6.93 23.40
N LEU A 96 -43.59 8.10 23.99
CA LEU A 96 -42.79 9.31 23.78
C LEU A 96 -41.45 9.21 24.51
N LEU A 97 -41.47 8.69 25.75
CA LEU A 97 -40.28 8.31 26.52
C LEU A 97 -39.49 7.24 25.79
N LEU A 98 -40.13 6.19 25.27
CA LEU A 98 -39.45 5.14 24.51
C LEU A 98 -38.81 5.69 23.23
N ALA A 99 -39.54 6.54 22.49
CA ALA A 99 -39.05 7.17 21.26
C ALA A 99 -37.84 8.09 21.48
N MET A 100 -37.70 8.69 22.67
CA MET A 100 -36.53 9.49 23.04
C MET A 100 -35.41 8.63 23.65
N LEU A 101 -35.77 7.63 24.45
CA LEU A 101 -34.82 6.79 25.19
C LEU A 101 -34.03 5.87 24.25
N VAL A 102 -34.65 5.33 23.19
CA VAL A 102 -33.96 4.50 22.19
C VAL A 102 -32.80 5.25 21.50
N PRO A 103 -32.99 6.44 20.92
CA PRO A 103 -31.88 7.18 20.31
C PRO A 103 -30.83 7.65 21.33
N VAL A 104 -31.24 8.04 22.54
CA VAL A 104 -30.28 8.41 23.60
C VAL A 104 -29.44 7.21 24.03
N ALA A 105 -30.06 6.04 24.23
CA ALA A 105 -29.36 4.81 24.56
C ALA A 105 -28.45 4.35 23.40
N GLY A 106 -28.92 4.48 22.15
CA GLY A 106 -28.10 4.20 20.96
C GLY A 106 -26.87 5.11 20.88
N LEU A 107 -27.02 6.41 21.16
CA LEU A 107 -25.92 7.35 21.24
C LEU A 107 -24.96 6.99 22.37
N ALA A 108 -25.47 6.70 23.57
CA ALA A 108 -24.65 6.31 24.71
C ALA A 108 -23.86 5.02 24.45
N LEU A 109 -24.51 4.01 23.86
CA LEU A 109 -23.86 2.76 23.46
C LEU A 109 -22.81 3.00 22.37
N TYR A 110 -23.09 3.88 21.39
CA TYR A 110 -22.11 4.25 20.38
C TYR A 110 -20.94 5.04 20.97
N LEU A 111 -21.16 5.94 21.94
CA LEU A 111 -20.07 6.63 22.61
C LEU A 111 -19.25 5.70 23.50
N HIS A 112 -19.85 4.63 24.03
CA HIS A 112 -19.15 3.66 24.88
C HIS A 112 -18.41 2.56 24.09
N PHE A 113 -19.01 2.04 23.02
CA PHE A 113 -18.48 0.91 22.23
C PHE A 113 -18.05 1.29 20.80
N GLY A 114 -18.43 2.46 20.32
CA GLY A 114 -18.14 2.92 18.97
C GLY A 114 -16.68 3.29 18.78
N ALA A 115 -16.28 3.39 17.51
CA ALA A 115 -14.90 3.57 17.09
C ALA A 115 -14.69 4.90 16.34
N SER A 116 -15.47 5.94 16.65
CA SER A 116 -15.38 7.27 16.01
C SER A 116 -13.94 7.79 16.01
N ASP A 117 -13.28 7.68 17.15
CA ASP A 117 -11.93 8.19 17.37
C ASP A 117 -10.90 7.41 16.54
N ARG A 118 -11.15 6.11 16.32
CA ARG A 118 -10.30 5.26 15.48
C ARG A 118 -10.40 5.66 14.01
N PHE A 119 -11.61 5.93 13.53
CA PHE A 119 -11.85 6.33 12.14
C PHE A 119 -11.24 7.69 11.81
N GLU A 120 -11.36 8.65 12.73
CA GLU A 120 -10.76 9.98 12.58
C GLU A 120 -9.23 9.91 12.51
N LEU A 121 -8.65 9.11 13.39
CA LEU A 121 -7.20 8.96 13.46
C LEU A 121 -6.61 8.24 12.24
N THR A 122 -7.32 7.25 11.69
CA THR A 122 -6.96 6.65 10.40
C THR A 122 -7.02 7.67 9.26
N ARG A 123 -8.00 8.58 9.28
CA ARG A 123 -8.10 9.66 8.28
C ARG A 123 -7.00 10.72 8.44
N GLU A 124 -6.63 11.06 9.68
CA GLU A 124 -5.52 11.99 9.98
C GLU A 124 -4.15 11.43 9.58
N LEU A 125 -3.94 10.11 9.71
CA LEU A 125 -2.71 9.42 9.28
C LEU A 125 -2.52 9.43 7.75
N GLY A 126 -3.61 9.55 6.98
CA GLY A 126 -3.55 9.65 5.52
C GLY A 126 -3.24 11.05 4.97
N GLN A 127 -3.15 12.07 5.82
CA GLN A 127 -2.87 13.46 5.42
C GLN A 127 -1.40 13.83 5.65
N ALA A 128 -0.78 14.46 4.65
CA ALA A 128 0.57 15.01 4.80
C ALA A 128 0.60 16.07 5.92
N GLY A 129 1.65 16.07 6.73
CA GLY A 129 1.86 16.99 7.85
C GLY A 129 3.35 17.14 8.14
N SER A 130 3.71 18.01 9.09
CA SER A 130 5.11 18.10 9.53
C SER A 130 5.55 16.79 10.23
N PRO A 131 6.85 16.47 10.27
CA PRO A 131 7.36 15.27 10.95
C PRO A 131 6.90 15.14 12.41
N GLU A 132 6.82 16.26 13.13
CA GLU A 132 6.37 16.32 14.53
C GLU A 132 4.88 16.01 14.63
N GLN A 133 4.06 16.61 13.77
CA GLN A 133 2.61 16.37 13.73
C GLN A 133 2.30 14.90 13.39
N ILE A 134 3.08 14.28 12.51
CA ILE A 134 2.94 12.86 12.17
C ILE A 134 3.24 11.98 13.40
N THR A 135 4.26 12.35 14.17
CA THR A 135 4.64 11.62 15.40
C THR A 135 3.54 11.71 16.45
N ASP A 136 3.04 12.92 16.73
CA ASP A 136 1.96 13.11 17.70
C ASP A 136 0.69 12.35 17.30
N ARG A 137 0.36 12.30 16.00
CA ARG A 137 -0.76 11.49 15.47
C ARG A 137 -0.52 10.00 15.71
N LEU A 138 0.66 9.48 15.39
CA LEU A 138 1.01 8.07 15.59
C LEU A 138 1.02 7.68 17.08
N GLU A 139 1.51 8.55 17.97
CA GLU A 139 1.47 8.32 19.40
C GLU A 139 0.04 8.25 19.94
N ARG A 140 -0.85 9.16 19.49
CA ARG A 140 -2.28 9.07 19.79
C ARG A 140 -2.89 7.78 19.22
N ALA A 141 -2.46 7.34 18.04
CA ALA A 141 -2.92 6.10 17.42
C ALA A 141 -2.56 4.86 18.22
N VAL A 142 -1.32 4.79 18.70
CA VAL A 142 -0.89 3.70 19.57
C VAL A 142 -1.60 3.76 20.93
N LYS A 143 -1.91 4.94 21.48
CA LYS A 143 -2.69 5.06 22.72
C LYS A 143 -4.14 4.60 22.55
N ALA A 144 -4.78 4.96 21.45
CA ALA A 144 -6.15 4.54 21.14
C ALA A 144 -6.25 3.05 20.76
N GLN A 145 -5.19 2.50 20.14
CA GLN A 145 -5.13 1.13 19.65
C GLN A 145 -3.82 0.46 20.06
N PRO A 146 -3.67 0.09 21.36
CA PRO A 146 -2.41 -0.45 21.89
C PRO A 146 -2.02 -1.81 21.32
N ASP A 147 -2.98 -2.54 20.75
CA ASP A 147 -2.82 -3.88 20.20
C ASP A 147 -2.67 -3.89 18.66
N SER A 148 -2.57 -2.72 18.04
CA SER A 148 -2.31 -2.60 16.59
C SER A 148 -0.81 -2.71 16.31
N ALA A 149 -0.37 -3.90 15.88
CA ALA A 149 1.02 -4.12 15.48
C ALA A 149 1.48 -3.17 14.36
N GLN A 150 0.57 -2.84 13.43
CA GLN A 150 0.86 -1.91 12.34
C GLN A 150 1.09 -0.48 12.85
N SER A 151 0.27 0.00 13.79
CA SER A 151 0.43 1.33 14.38
C SER A 151 1.73 1.43 15.17
N LEU A 152 2.08 0.37 15.92
CA LEU A 152 3.36 0.27 16.64
C LEU A 152 4.56 0.27 15.69
N TYR A 153 4.50 -0.50 14.59
CA TYR A 153 5.54 -0.54 13.57
C TYR A 153 5.78 0.83 12.93
N LEU A 154 4.71 1.53 12.55
CA LEU A 154 4.83 2.86 11.96
C LEU A 154 5.44 3.86 12.94
N LEU A 155 4.99 3.86 14.19
CA LEU A 155 5.59 4.71 15.23
C LEU A 155 7.08 4.39 15.44
N ALA A 156 7.44 3.10 15.47
CA ALA A 156 8.82 2.67 15.61
C ALA A 156 9.71 3.19 14.46
N ARG A 157 9.23 3.12 13.22
CA ARG A 157 9.92 3.68 12.05
C ARG A 157 10.08 5.19 12.13
N THR A 158 9.06 5.89 12.61
CA THR A 158 9.15 7.35 12.83
C THR A 158 10.20 7.68 13.89
N TYR A 159 10.26 6.93 15.00
CA TYR A 159 11.32 7.10 15.99
C TYR A 159 12.71 6.80 15.44
N MET A 160 12.87 5.80 14.56
CA MET A 160 14.14 5.57 13.86
C MET A 160 14.55 6.77 13.00
N ALA A 161 13.61 7.37 12.26
CA ALA A 161 13.87 8.54 11.42
C ALA A 161 14.22 9.80 12.23
N GLN A 162 13.85 9.84 13.51
CA GLN A 162 14.12 10.93 14.45
C GLN A 162 15.37 10.71 15.31
N ASP A 163 16.19 9.71 14.99
CA ASP A 163 17.37 9.35 15.79
C ASP A 163 17.01 8.97 17.24
N ARG A 164 15.84 8.35 17.44
CA ARG A 164 15.34 7.81 18.72
C ARG A 164 15.28 6.27 18.71
N PRO A 165 16.39 5.56 18.50
CA PRO A 165 16.39 4.10 18.32
C PRO A 165 15.94 3.33 19.57
N ALA A 166 16.17 3.86 20.77
CA ALA A 166 15.75 3.22 22.02
C ALA A 166 14.22 3.15 22.16
N ASP A 167 13.52 4.21 21.74
CA ASP A 167 12.05 4.22 21.75
C ASP A 167 11.50 3.36 20.62
N ALA A 168 12.14 3.38 19.45
CA ALA A 168 11.80 2.50 18.34
C ALA A 168 11.90 1.01 18.73
N ALA A 169 12.96 0.61 19.43
CA ALA A 169 13.17 -0.77 19.84
C ALA A 169 12.02 -1.30 20.72
N LYS A 170 11.51 -0.47 21.66
CA LYS A 170 10.35 -0.83 22.50
C LYS A 170 9.07 -1.02 21.67
N MET A 171 8.87 -0.20 20.65
CA MET A 171 7.69 -0.30 19.78
C MET A 171 7.78 -1.51 18.85
N PHE A 172 8.96 -1.78 18.27
CA PHE A 172 9.17 -2.98 17.45
C PHE A 172 9.05 -4.28 18.25
N GLU A 173 9.54 -4.33 19.49
CA GLU A 173 9.34 -5.47 20.40
C GLU A 173 7.85 -5.79 20.57
N ARG A 174 7.04 -4.78 20.90
CA ARG A 174 5.59 -4.94 21.05
C ARG A 174 4.91 -5.33 19.73
N ALA A 175 5.31 -4.71 18.62
CA ALA A 175 4.78 -5.06 17.30
C ALA A 175 5.08 -6.52 16.94
N ALA A 176 6.30 -6.99 17.20
CA ALA A 176 6.72 -8.38 16.98
C ALA A 176 5.95 -9.36 17.86
N ALA A 177 5.67 -9.00 19.13
CA ALA A 177 4.86 -9.83 20.01
C ALA A 177 3.40 -10.00 19.52
N LEU A 178 2.81 -8.93 18.97
CA LEU A 178 1.42 -8.93 18.49
C LEU A 178 1.24 -9.56 17.09
N ALA A 179 2.19 -9.36 16.18
CA ALA A 179 2.11 -9.83 14.79
C ALA A 179 2.76 -11.20 14.53
N GLY A 180 3.22 -11.89 15.58
CA GLY A 180 3.77 -13.24 15.46
C GLY A 180 5.22 -13.31 14.99
N ARG A 181 6.09 -12.40 15.46
CA ARG A 181 7.55 -12.42 15.27
C ARG A 181 8.00 -12.61 13.81
N GLN A 182 7.34 -11.92 12.88
CA GLN A 182 7.66 -11.99 11.46
C GLN A 182 9.12 -11.57 11.19
N PRO A 183 9.80 -12.15 10.18
CA PRO A 183 11.23 -11.90 9.93
C PRO A 183 11.58 -10.42 9.77
N GLU A 184 10.78 -9.67 9.02
CA GLU A 184 10.98 -8.23 8.81
C GLU A 184 10.94 -7.47 10.15
N LEU A 185 9.98 -7.79 11.04
CA LEU A 185 9.88 -7.14 12.35
C LEU A 185 11.06 -7.47 13.25
N LEU A 186 11.53 -8.72 13.23
CA LEU A 186 12.71 -9.14 13.98
C LEU A 186 13.97 -8.41 13.49
N GLY A 187 14.14 -8.27 12.18
CA GLY A 187 15.25 -7.53 11.57
C GLY A 187 15.23 -6.04 11.96
N GLN A 188 14.07 -5.39 11.86
CA GLN A 188 13.89 -3.99 12.26
C GLN A 188 14.10 -3.78 13.77
N TRP A 189 13.63 -4.71 14.60
CA TRP A 189 13.86 -4.67 16.04
C TRP A 189 15.36 -4.81 16.37
N ALA A 190 16.05 -5.78 15.75
CA ALA A 190 17.48 -5.97 15.91
C ALA A 190 18.27 -4.71 15.50
N GLN A 191 17.85 -4.05 14.41
CA GLN A 191 18.45 -2.81 13.95
C GLN A 191 18.25 -1.68 14.97
N ALA A 192 17.04 -1.50 15.48
CA ALA A 192 16.76 -0.49 16.49
C ALA A 192 17.59 -0.71 17.76
N LEU A 193 17.71 -1.95 18.23
CA LEU A 193 18.57 -2.30 19.37
C LEU A 193 20.06 -2.01 19.09
N TYR A 194 20.53 -2.33 17.89
CA TYR A 194 21.91 -2.06 17.48
C TYR A 194 22.24 -0.56 17.57
N PHE A 195 21.39 0.31 17.02
CA PHE A 195 21.60 1.75 17.12
C PHE A 195 21.41 2.29 18.53
N ALA A 196 20.44 1.77 19.30
CA ALA A 196 20.24 2.14 20.70
C ALA A 196 21.43 1.78 21.59
N GLY A 197 22.10 0.66 21.30
CA GLY A 197 23.31 0.21 21.98
C GLY A 197 24.60 0.85 21.47
N ASN A 198 24.53 2.01 20.82
CA ASN A 198 25.68 2.70 20.23
C ASN A 198 26.49 1.80 19.27
N LYS A 199 25.77 1.01 18.45
CA LYS A 199 26.34 0.06 17.47
C LYS A 199 27.12 -1.10 18.08
N ALA A 200 26.87 -1.41 19.36
CA ALA A 200 27.41 -2.61 19.99
C ALA A 200 26.61 -3.85 19.58
N TRP A 201 27.31 -4.92 19.22
CA TRP A 201 26.68 -6.22 19.00
C TRP A 201 26.37 -6.90 20.33
N THR A 202 25.14 -7.39 20.51
CA THR A 202 24.70 -8.05 21.75
C THR A 202 24.08 -9.42 21.45
N PRO A 203 24.04 -10.34 22.44
CA PRO A 203 23.38 -11.63 22.28
C PRO A 203 21.89 -11.52 21.87
N GLN A 204 21.21 -10.46 22.28
CA GLN A 204 19.82 -10.21 21.89
C GLN A 204 19.71 -9.89 20.39
N ILE A 205 20.58 -9.01 19.87
CA ILE A 205 20.63 -8.68 18.44
C ILE A 205 20.97 -9.93 17.63
N GLN A 206 21.94 -10.73 18.09
CA GLN A 206 22.29 -12.01 17.49
C GLN A 206 21.08 -12.94 17.39
N GLY A 207 20.37 -13.16 18.50
CA GLY A 207 19.20 -14.04 18.55
C GLY A 207 18.09 -13.60 17.61
N LEU A 208 17.80 -12.29 17.54
CA LEU A 208 16.78 -11.75 16.63
C LEU A 208 17.17 -11.92 15.16
N ALA A 209 18.42 -11.61 14.80
CA ALA A 209 18.91 -11.79 13.43
C ALA A 209 18.98 -13.26 13.02
N ASP A 210 19.34 -14.16 13.95
CA ASP A 210 19.33 -15.61 13.73
C ASP A 210 17.91 -16.13 13.49
N GLU A 211 16.94 -15.72 14.30
CA GLU A 211 15.54 -16.11 14.17
C GLU A 211 14.92 -15.59 12.86
N ALA A 212 15.19 -14.33 12.51
CA ALA A 212 14.75 -13.74 11.25
C ALA A 212 15.28 -14.54 10.05
N LEU A 213 16.59 -14.79 10.01
CA LEU A 213 17.24 -15.50 8.89
C LEU A 213 16.93 -17.00 8.84
N LYS A 214 16.54 -17.59 9.97
CA LYS A 214 16.03 -18.97 9.99
C LYS A 214 14.68 -19.08 9.30
N THR A 215 13.84 -18.06 9.43
CA THR A 215 12.49 -18.04 8.88
C THR A 215 12.47 -17.51 7.45
N ASP A 216 13.20 -16.43 7.18
CA ASP A 216 13.46 -15.88 5.86
C ASP A 216 14.98 -15.72 5.64
N PRO A 217 15.63 -16.65 4.93
CA PRO A 217 17.05 -16.56 4.62
C PRO A 217 17.45 -15.30 3.85
N ASN A 218 16.51 -14.58 3.25
CA ASN A 218 16.76 -13.40 2.43
C ASN A 218 16.36 -12.09 3.14
N GLU A 219 16.08 -12.12 4.44
CA GLU A 219 15.69 -10.92 5.19
C GLU A 219 16.81 -9.88 5.16
N VAL A 220 16.49 -8.74 4.54
CA VAL A 220 17.44 -7.70 4.13
C VAL A 220 18.18 -7.08 5.31
N THR A 221 17.47 -6.79 6.40
CA THR A 221 17.99 -6.04 7.55
C THR A 221 18.99 -6.88 8.36
N SER A 222 18.63 -8.12 8.62
CA SER A 222 19.44 -9.08 9.37
C SER A 222 20.67 -9.50 8.60
N LEU A 223 20.60 -9.70 7.28
CA LEU A 223 21.77 -9.91 6.43
C LEU A 223 22.74 -8.71 6.53
N GLY A 224 22.22 -7.49 6.45
CA GLY A 224 23.02 -6.27 6.58
C GLY A 224 23.74 -6.18 7.93
N LEU A 225 23.00 -6.36 9.02
CA LEU A 225 23.52 -6.30 10.40
C LEU A 225 24.57 -7.38 10.67
N LYS A 226 24.32 -8.63 10.26
CA LYS A 226 25.30 -9.71 10.41
C LYS A 226 26.56 -9.48 9.59
N GLY A 227 26.44 -8.91 8.40
CA GLY A 227 27.59 -8.52 7.60
C GLY A 227 28.45 -7.46 8.30
N ILE A 228 27.82 -6.44 8.90
CA ILE A 228 28.52 -5.43 9.72
C ILE A 228 29.23 -6.09 10.91
N ASN A 229 28.52 -6.91 11.68
CA ASN A 229 29.11 -7.60 12.83
C ASN A 229 30.29 -8.50 12.43
N GLY A 230 30.14 -9.26 11.34
CA GLY A 230 31.22 -10.10 10.81
C GLY A 230 32.45 -9.28 10.43
N PHE A 231 32.26 -8.11 9.83
CA PHE A 231 33.37 -7.23 9.45
C PHE A 231 34.08 -6.63 10.68
N GLU A 232 33.32 -6.07 11.63
CA GLU A 232 33.86 -5.48 12.86
C GLU A 232 34.58 -6.52 13.73
N SER A 233 34.05 -7.75 13.75
CA SER A 233 34.65 -8.89 14.47
C SER A 233 35.79 -9.58 13.69
N GLN A 234 36.27 -9.00 12.58
CA GLN A 234 37.32 -9.54 11.71
C GLN A 234 37.02 -10.89 11.04
N HIS A 235 35.76 -11.34 11.08
CA HIS A 235 35.27 -12.50 10.33
C HIS A 235 34.93 -12.10 8.89
N PHE A 236 35.92 -11.61 8.16
CA PHE A 236 35.73 -10.98 6.84
C PHE A 236 35.04 -11.89 5.82
N GLN A 237 35.35 -13.18 5.82
CA GLN A 237 34.68 -14.14 4.92
C GLN A 237 33.16 -14.18 5.19
N GLN A 238 32.75 -14.28 6.46
CA GLN A 238 31.32 -14.28 6.82
C GLN A 238 30.64 -12.96 6.45
N ALA A 239 31.34 -11.84 6.64
CA ALA A 239 30.84 -10.53 6.25
C ALA A 239 30.56 -10.46 4.73
N MET A 240 31.49 -10.95 3.92
CA MET A 240 31.35 -11.05 2.47
C MET A 240 30.18 -11.96 2.08
N ASP A 241 30.01 -13.10 2.74
CA ASP A 241 28.94 -14.05 2.45
C ASP A 241 27.55 -13.42 2.70
N TYR A 242 27.37 -12.72 3.83
CA TYR A 242 26.11 -12.05 4.14
C TYR A 242 25.82 -10.87 3.20
N TRP A 243 26.81 -10.02 2.92
CA TRP A 243 26.62 -8.89 2.00
C TRP A 243 26.42 -9.32 0.55
N THR A 244 27.05 -10.41 0.11
CA THR A 244 26.82 -11.00 -1.22
C THR A 244 25.38 -11.50 -1.36
N ARG A 245 24.85 -12.19 -0.34
CA ARG A 245 23.44 -12.60 -0.30
C ARG A 245 22.51 -11.40 -0.32
N LEU A 246 22.81 -10.38 0.48
CA LEU A 246 22.02 -9.14 0.49
C LEU A 246 22.01 -8.47 -0.89
N LEU A 247 23.15 -8.39 -1.58
CA LEU A 247 23.22 -7.87 -2.95
C LEU A 247 22.40 -8.69 -3.96
N ALA A 248 22.22 -9.99 -3.75
CA ALA A 248 21.39 -10.81 -4.62
C ALA A 248 19.89 -10.51 -4.49
N VAL A 249 19.46 -10.06 -3.31
CA VAL A 249 18.05 -9.77 -3.00
C VAL A 249 17.66 -8.32 -3.35
N LEU A 250 18.60 -7.38 -3.28
CA LEU A 250 18.31 -5.97 -3.54
C LEU A 250 17.98 -5.68 -5.02
N PRO A 251 17.03 -4.77 -5.30
CA PRO A 251 16.73 -4.33 -6.66
C PRO A 251 17.96 -3.73 -7.37
N PRO A 252 18.15 -3.91 -8.69
CA PRO A 252 19.35 -3.43 -9.41
C PRO A 252 19.68 -1.94 -9.24
N ASN A 253 18.66 -1.10 -9.04
CA ASN A 253 18.80 0.35 -8.92
C ASN A 253 18.86 0.84 -7.46
N ASP A 254 18.94 -0.06 -6.47
CA ASP A 254 19.00 0.33 -5.06
C ASP A 254 20.32 1.07 -4.74
N PRO A 255 20.26 2.29 -4.16
CA PRO A 255 21.45 3.08 -3.84
C PRO A 255 22.45 2.35 -2.93
N SER A 256 21.97 1.44 -2.08
CA SER A 256 22.76 0.71 -1.09
C SER A 256 23.70 -0.31 -1.73
N ARG A 257 23.45 -0.72 -2.99
CA ARG A 257 24.27 -1.71 -3.70
C ARG A 257 25.73 -1.27 -3.83
N SER A 258 25.96 -0.01 -4.17
CA SER A 258 27.32 0.54 -4.32
C SER A 258 28.08 0.48 -2.99
N ALA A 259 27.42 0.85 -1.88
CA ALA A 259 28.00 0.79 -0.54
C ALA A 259 28.33 -0.66 -0.12
N LEU A 260 27.45 -1.62 -0.43
CA LEU A 260 27.66 -3.04 -0.14
C LEU A 260 28.81 -3.63 -0.98
N GLN A 261 28.89 -3.32 -2.27
CA GLN A 261 30.00 -3.73 -3.13
C GLN A 261 31.34 -3.20 -2.59
N GLY A 262 31.38 -1.93 -2.18
CA GLY A 262 32.56 -1.35 -1.52
C GLY A 262 32.89 -2.02 -0.19
N GLY A 263 31.88 -2.41 0.60
CA GLY A 263 32.05 -3.19 1.83
C GLY A 263 32.67 -4.56 1.58
N ILE A 264 32.16 -5.30 0.60
CA ILE A 264 32.69 -6.62 0.20
C ILE A 264 34.14 -6.50 -0.27
N ALA A 265 34.47 -5.50 -1.10
CA ALA A 265 35.84 -5.27 -1.56
C ALA A 265 36.79 -5.02 -0.38
N ARG A 266 36.40 -4.15 0.57
CA ARG A 266 37.21 -3.90 1.77
C ARG A 266 37.37 -5.14 2.63
N ALA A 267 36.32 -5.96 2.79
CA ALA A 267 36.40 -7.20 3.54
C ALA A 267 37.37 -8.20 2.88
N ARG A 268 37.31 -8.32 1.55
CA ARG A 268 38.22 -9.13 0.75
C ARG A 268 39.68 -8.70 0.96
N ASP A 269 39.96 -7.40 0.84
CA ASP A 269 41.31 -6.86 1.00
C ASP A 269 41.85 -7.15 2.41
N ARG A 270 41.04 -6.92 3.45
CA ARG A 270 41.40 -7.23 4.84
C ARG A 270 41.65 -8.71 5.08
N LEU A 271 40.84 -9.59 4.47
CA LEU A 271 41.03 -11.03 4.56
C LEU A 271 42.38 -11.46 3.98
N VAL A 272 42.72 -10.96 2.79
CA VAL A 272 43.99 -11.27 2.12
C VAL A 272 45.18 -10.68 2.89
N GLN A 273 45.08 -9.46 3.40
CA GLN A 273 46.10 -8.84 4.25
C GLN A 273 46.37 -9.65 5.52
N ASN A 274 45.35 -10.29 6.07
CA ASN A 274 45.46 -11.17 7.23
C ASN A 274 45.92 -12.60 6.87
N GLY A 275 46.35 -12.85 5.64
CA GLY A 275 46.82 -14.16 5.17
C GLY A 275 45.71 -15.18 4.91
N GLY A 276 44.44 -14.75 4.93
CA GLY A 276 43.29 -15.58 4.60
C GLY A 276 43.13 -15.77 3.10
N GLN A 277 42.64 -16.94 2.69
CA GLN A 277 42.23 -17.20 1.31
C GLN A 277 40.75 -16.85 1.13
N VAL A 278 40.44 -16.04 0.12
CA VAL A 278 39.07 -15.73 -0.25
C VAL A 278 38.42 -16.98 -0.82
N ARG A 279 37.36 -17.45 -0.18
CA ARG A 279 36.47 -18.45 -0.79
C ARG A 279 35.43 -17.69 -1.59
N GLU A 280 35.62 -17.59 -2.89
CA GLU A 280 34.62 -16.97 -3.76
C GLU A 280 33.40 -17.88 -3.87
N ALA A 281 32.31 -17.50 -3.21
CA ALA A 281 31.00 -17.85 -3.72
C ALA A 281 30.79 -17.01 -4.99
N PRO A 282 30.32 -17.59 -6.12
CA PRO A 282 30.09 -16.82 -7.33
C PRO A 282 29.15 -15.66 -7.01
N LEU A 283 29.64 -14.42 -7.11
CA LEU A 283 28.78 -13.26 -7.14
C LEU A 283 27.79 -13.49 -8.29
N PRO A 284 26.47 -13.29 -8.10
CA PRO A 284 25.59 -13.15 -9.25
C PRO A 284 26.21 -12.03 -10.09
N ALA A 285 26.58 -12.35 -11.34
CA ALA A 285 27.09 -11.35 -12.26
C ALA A 285 26.15 -10.14 -12.19
N ALA A 286 26.72 -8.94 -12.01
CA ALA A 286 25.94 -7.73 -12.13
C ALA A 286 25.14 -7.83 -13.45
N PRO A 287 23.90 -7.32 -13.54
CA PRO A 287 23.22 -7.19 -14.82
C PRO A 287 23.95 -6.14 -15.67
N GLY A 288 25.15 -6.49 -16.11
CA GLY A 288 25.94 -5.78 -17.09
C GLY A 288 25.53 -6.24 -18.48
N ALA A 289 25.87 -5.44 -19.48
CA ALA A 289 25.71 -5.88 -20.85
C ALA A 289 26.71 -7.01 -21.13
N HIS A 290 26.21 -8.17 -21.57
CA HIS A 290 27.03 -9.31 -22.01
C HIS A 290 26.75 -9.52 -23.50
N LEU A 291 27.74 -9.22 -24.35
CA LEU A 291 27.63 -9.45 -25.79
C LEU A 291 28.55 -10.60 -26.19
N HIS A 292 27.95 -11.69 -26.65
CA HIS A 292 28.67 -12.82 -27.24
C HIS A 292 28.86 -12.57 -28.74
N VAL A 293 30.12 -12.44 -29.17
CA VAL A 293 30.48 -12.09 -30.54
C VAL A 293 31.34 -13.18 -31.15
N ARG A 294 30.89 -13.79 -32.24
CA ARG A 294 31.68 -14.70 -33.07
C ARG A 294 32.34 -13.90 -34.18
N VAL A 295 33.67 -13.81 -34.15
CA VAL A 295 34.46 -13.07 -35.13
C VAL A 295 35.06 -14.01 -36.16
N THR A 296 34.89 -13.66 -37.43
CA THR A 296 35.39 -14.44 -38.57
C THR A 296 36.12 -13.55 -39.57
N LEU A 297 37.04 -14.14 -40.33
CA LEU A 297 37.76 -13.47 -41.42
C LEU A 297 37.20 -13.95 -42.76
N SER A 298 36.94 -13.02 -43.68
CA SER A 298 36.47 -13.38 -45.03
C SER A 298 37.55 -14.12 -45.83
N ASP A 299 37.11 -15.01 -46.74
CA ASP A 299 38.03 -15.81 -47.56
C ASP A 299 38.93 -14.95 -48.46
N SER A 300 38.47 -13.76 -48.87
CA SER A 300 39.21 -12.83 -49.73
C SER A 300 40.38 -12.12 -49.01
N LEU A 301 40.44 -12.19 -47.68
CA LEU A 301 41.47 -11.56 -46.86
C LEU A 301 42.51 -12.52 -46.30
N LYS A 302 42.29 -13.84 -46.39
CA LYS A 302 43.19 -14.88 -45.84
C LYS A 302 44.63 -14.74 -46.32
N ASP A 303 44.84 -14.40 -47.59
CA ASP A 303 46.17 -14.23 -48.18
C ASP A 303 46.78 -12.82 -47.94
N LYS A 304 46.03 -11.91 -47.30
CA LYS A 304 46.41 -10.49 -47.12
C LYS A 304 46.74 -10.12 -45.68
N VAL A 305 46.59 -11.06 -44.74
CA VAL A 305 46.86 -10.88 -43.31
C VAL A 305 47.86 -11.92 -42.82
N LEU A 306 48.65 -11.57 -41.80
CA LEU A 306 49.56 -12.51 -41.16
C LEU A 306 48.90 -13.14 -39.94
N PRO A 307 49.19 -14.40 -39.60
CA PRO A 307 48.64 -15.05 -38.40
C PRO A 307 48.94 -14.30 -37.09
N SER A 308 50.06 -13.57 -37.04
CA SER A 308 50.49 -12.75 -35.90
C SER A 308 49.85 -11.35 -35.83
N ASP A 309 49.08 -10.94 -36.85
CA ASP A 309 48.43 -9.63 -36.85
C ASP A 309 47.41 -9.55 -35.70
N SER A 310 47.36 -8.41 -35.03
CA SER A 310 46.46 -8.23 -33.88
C SER A 310 45.04 -7.88 -34.36
N VAL A 311 44.05 -8.50 -33.76
CA VAL A 311 42.62 -8.25 -34.01
C VAL A 311 42.02 -7.63 -32.76
N PHE A 312 41.52 -6.41 -32.89
CA PHE A 312 40.82 -5.70 -31.84
C PHE A 312 39.31 -5.83 -32.06
N VAL A 313 38.64 -6.49 -31.13
CA VAL A 313 37.18 -6.64 -31.11
C VAL A 313 36.65 -5.68 -30.06
N PHE A 314 35.85 -4.70 -30.48
CA PHE A 314 35.34 -3.68 -29.58
C PHE A 314 33.91 -3.26 -29.89
N ALA A 315 33.23 -2.76 -28.86
CA ALA A 315 31.91 -2.15 -28.98
C ALA A 315 32.03 -0.63 -28.90
N ARG A 316 31.33 0.09 -29.77
CA ARG A 316 31.22 1.56 -29.73
C ARG A 316 29.76 2.00 -29.62
N ALA A 317 29.50 3.14 -28.98
CA ALA A 317 28.16 3.73 -28.97
C ALA A 317 27.78 4.19 -30.38
N VAL A 318 26.52 3.97 -30.79
CA VAL A 318 25.98 4.51 -32.04
C VAL A 318 25.79 6.03 -31.94
N SER A 319 25.35 6.50 -30.77
CA SER A 319 25.24 7.91 -30.41
C SER A 319 26.07 8.16 -29.14
N GLY A 320 27.24 8.80 -29.30
CA GLY A 320 28.18 9.01 -28.20
C GLY A 320 29.60 9.35 -28.66
N PRO A 321 30.56 9.44 -27.73
CA PRO A 321 31.96 9.68 -28.07
C PRO A 321 32.52 8.52 -28.92
N PRO A 322 33.48 8.79 -29.83
CA PRO A 322 34.02 7.78 -30.75
C PRO A 322 34.92 6.73 -30.07
N ALA A 323 35.12 6.84 -28.75
CA ALA A 323 35.93 5.93 -27.97
C ALA A 323 35.24 4.57 -27.79
N PRO A 324 36.00 3.46 -27.76
CA PRO A 324 35.44 2.14 -27.53
C PRO A 324 34.98 1.97 -26.07
N LEU A 325 33.84 1.32 -25.89
CA LEU A 325 33.21 1.04 -24.60
C LEU A 325 33.78 -0.22 -23.94
N ALA A 326 34.12 -1.23 -24.75
CA ALA A 326 34.73 -2.48 -24.32
C ALA A 326 35.68 -2.95 -25.43
N VAL A 327 36.89 -3.40 -25.08
CA VAL A 327 37.90 -3.83 -26.06
C VAL A 327 38.52 -5.15 -25.65
N LYS A 328 38.61 -6.08 -26.59
CA LYS A 328 39.33 -7.35 -26.45
C LYS A 328 40.33 -7.49 -27.58
N ARG A 329 41.54 -7.92 -27.25
CA ARG A 329 42.61 -8.17 -28.24
C ARG A 329 42.76 -9.67 -28.42
N VAL A 330 42.72 -10.11 -29.67
CA VAL A 330 43.02 -11.47 -30.13
C VAL A 330 43.99 -11.39 -31.32
N THR A 331 44.36 -12.53 -31.91
CA THR A 331 45.21 -12.57 -33.12
C THR A 331 44.46 -13.17 -34.30
N VAL A 332 44.96 -12.96 -35.51
CA VAL A 332 44.38 -13.58 -36.73
C VAL A 332 44.41 -15.10 -36.66
N ALA A 333 45.45 -15.69 -36.05
CA ALA A 333 45.55 -17.13 -35.83
C ALA A 333 44.42 -17.72 -34.96
N ASP A 334 43.80 -16.91 -34.10
CA ASP A 334 42.70 -17.34 -33.24
C ASP A 334 41.35 -17.41 -33.98
N LEU A 335 41.25 -16.82 -35.19
CA LEU A 335 39.99 -16.77 -35.93
C LEU A 335 39.67 -18.11 -36.63
N PRO A 336 38.40 -18.59 -36.59
CA PRO A 336 37.23 -17.95 -35.98
C PRO A 336 37.19 -18.12 -34.44
N VAL A 337 36.87 -17.04 -33.73
CA VAL A 337 36.87 -17.01 -32.26
C VAL A 337 35.55 -16.47 -31.71
N GLU A 338 35.12 -16.98 -30.55
CA GLU A 338 34.03 -16.43 -29.78
C GLU A 338 34.56 -15.57 -28.63
N VAL A 339 34.11 -14.32 -28.58
CA VAL A 339 34.54 -13.33 -27.61
C VAL A 339 33.33 -12.80 -26.87
N GLU A 340 33.40 -12.81 -25.55
CA GLU A 340 32.45 -12.09 -24.71
C GLU A 340 33.00 -10.69 -24.41
N LEU A 341 32.16 -9.68 -24.65
CA LEU A 341 32.39 -8.28 -24.27
C LEU A 341 31.45 -7.91 -23.12
N THR A 342 32.02 -7.39 -22.03
CA THR A 342 31.32 -7.04 -20.80
C THR A 342 31.68 -5.64 -20.31
N ASP A 343 30.96 -5.12 -19.31
CA ASP A 343 31.30 -3.86 -18.64
C ASP A 343 32.67 -3.89 -17.93
N ALA A 344 33.21 -5.08 -17.65
CA ALA A 344 34.55 -5.24 -17.05
C ALA A 344 35.67 -4.96 -18.05
N ASP A 345 35.38 -5.06 -19.36
CA ASP A 345 36.33 -4.81 -20.45
C ASP A 345 36.41 -3.31 -20.81
N ALA A 346 35.74 -2.44 -20.05
CA ALA A 346 35.76 -1.00 -20.24
C ALA A 346 37.03 -0.36 -19.68
N MET A 347 37.76 0.35 -20.54
CA MET A 347 38.98 1.10 -20.15
C MET A 347 38.68 2.29 -19.23
N MET A 348 37.46 2.82 -19.28
CA MET A 348 37.03 3.96 -18.47
C MET A 348 35.77 3.61 -17.69
N PRO A 349 35.73 3.82 -16.36
CA PRO A 349 34.57 3.47 -15.52
C PRO A 349 33.25 4.15 -15.91
N GLN A 350 33.33 5.29 -16.62
CA GLN A 350 32.19 6.09 -17.09
C GLN A 350 31.62 5.60 -18.43
N LEU A 351 32.43 4.90 -19.25
CA LEU A 351 32.08 4.46 -20.61
C LEU A 351 31.80 2.95 -20.65
N LYS A 352 30.86 2.50 -19.84
CA LYS A 352 30.43 1.09 -19.78
C LYS A 352 29.43 0.74 -20.88
N LEU A 353 29.44 -0.51 -21.31
CA LEU A 353 28.54 -1.03 -22.33
C LEU A 353 27.06 -0.92 -21.90
N SER A 354 26.77 -1.13 -20.61
CA SER A 354 25.45 -1.00 -20.00
C SER A 354 24.84 0.40 -20.07
N ASN A 355 25.66 1.44 -20.22
CA ASN A 355 25.22 2.84 -20.14
C ASN A 355 24.65 3.35 -21.46
N PHE A 356 24.84 2.61 -22.56
CA PHE A 356 24.38 2.99 -23.89
C PHE A 356 23.29 2.04 -24.36
N PRO A 357 22.17 2.55 -24.92
CA PRO A 357 21.06 1.71 -25.36
C PRO A 357 21.40 0.89 -26.61
N GLU A 358 22.17 1.49 -27.54
CA GLU A 358 22.57 0.87 -28.80
C GLU A 358 24.07 0.98 -29.00
N VAL A 359 24.64 -0.12 -29.50
CA VAL A 359 26.07 -0.25 -29.76
C VAL A 359 26.29 -0.86 -31.14
N GLN A 360 27.46 -0.60 -31.69
CA GLN A 360 27.94 -1.22 -32.91
C GLN A 360 29.21 -2.00 -32.58
N LEU A 361 29.24 -3.27 -32.99
CA LEU A 361 30.42 -4.11 -32.87
C LEU A 361 31.36 -3.86 -34.04
N VAL A 362 32.65 -3.75 -33.73
CA VAL A 362 33.70 -3.51 -34.71
C VAL A 362 34.85 -4.46 -34.42
N ALA A 363 35.33 -5.14 -35.46
CA ALA A 363 36.54 -5.95 -35.42
C ALA A 363 37.54 -5.35 -36.39
N ARG A 364 38.75 -5.07 -35.91
CA ARG A 364 39.80 -4.40 -36.67
C ARG A 364 41.08 -5.22 -36.62
N VAL A 365 41.66 -5.51 -37.77
CA VAL A 365 43.02 -6.07 -37.88
C VAL A 365 44.00 -4.90 -37.93
N SER A 366 45.02 -4.94 -37.09
CA SER A 366 46.09 -3.94 -37.02
C SER A 366 47.44 -4.65 -36.93
N ARG A 367 48.27 -4.50 -37.96
CA ARG A 367 49.66 -5.00 -37.96
C ARG A 367 50.55 -4.19 -37.02
N ALA A 368 50.28 -2.89 -36.91
CA ALA A 368 50.97 -2.00 -35.97
C ALA A 368 50.57 -2.22 -34.50
N GLY A 369 49.58 -3.09 -34.23
CA GLY A 369 49.11 -3.38 -32.88
C GLY A 369 48.34 -2.23 -32.22
N GLN A 370 47.76 -1.33 -33.01
CA GLN A 370 46.99 -0.19 -32.53
C GLN A 370 45.47 -0.44 -32.64
N PRO A 371 44.67 -0.15 -31.59
CA PRO A 371 43.22 -0.35 -31.65
C PRO A 371 42.49 0.72 -32.48
N THR A 372 43.11 1.88 -32.70
CA THR A 372 42.49 3.04 -33.38
C THR A 372 42.71 3.07 -34.89
N SER A 373 43.71 2.35 -35.39
CA SER A 373 44.11 2.30 -36.80
C SER A 373 44.44 0.86 -37.21
N GLY A 374 43.96 0.45 -38.36
CA GLY A 374 44.17 -0.91 -38.88
C GLY A 374 44.16 -0.94 -40.40
N GLU A 375 44.36 -2.13 -40.95
CA GLU A 375 44.33 -2.38 -42.39
C GLU A 375 42.95 -2.90 -42.83
N TRP A 376 42.27 -3.65 -41.97
CA TRP A 376 41.00 -4.31 -42.28
C TRP A 376 39.99 -4.14 -41.14
N ILE A 377 38.72 -3.98 -41.49
CA ILE A 377 37.63 -3.74 -40.56
C ILE A 377 36.38 -4.55 -40.94
N GLY A 378 35.69 -5.04 -39.91
CA GLY A 378 34.33 -5.57 -39.98
C GLY A 378 33.42 -4.80 -39.04
N ARG A 379 32.19 -4.50 -39.46
CA ARG A 379 31.21 -3.74 -38.66
C ARG A 379 29.86 -4.46 -38.64
N SER A 380 29.24 -4.56 -37.47
CA SER A 380 27.86 -5.05 -37.35
C SER A 380 26.85 -3.95 -37.68
N GLN A 381 25.59 -4.34 -37.85
CA GLN A 381 24.47 -3.41 -37.70
C GLN A 381 24.38 -2.94 -36.23
N PRO A 382 23.78 -1.76 -35.97
CA PRO A 382 23.41 -1.35 -34.63
C PRO A 382 22.61 -2.43 -33.90
N LEU A 383 22.98 -2.72 -32.65
CA LEU A 383 22.27 -3.69 -31.82
C LEU A 383 22.11 -3.17 -30.38
N PRO A 384 21.06 -3.62 -29.68
CA PRO A 384 20.86 -3.27 -28.27
C PRO A 384 22.04 -3.75 -27.43
N SER A 385 22.55 -2.91 -26.51
CA SER A 385 23.66 -3.29 -25.63
C SER A 385 23.37 -4.53 -24.76
N LYS A 386 22.09 -4.84 -24.55
CA LYS A 386 21.61 -6.00 -23.78
C LYS A 386 21.17 -7.18 -24.66
N ALA A 387 21.60 -7.24 -25.91
CA ALA A 387 21.27 -8.35 -26.80
C ALA A 387 21.85 -9.67 -26.26
N THR A 388 20.99 -10.66 -26.08
CA THR A 388 21.35 -11.98 -25.52
C THR A 388 21.68 -13.04 -26.58
N GLY A 389 21.45 -12.75 -27.86
CA GLY A 389 21.76 -13.66 -28.97
C GLY A 389 23.22 -13.55 -29.44
N PRO A 390 23.82 -14.64 -29.96
CA PRO A 390 25.17 -14.61 -30.51
C PRO A 390 25.23 -13.70 -31.74
N GLN A 391 26.15 -12.74 -31.73
CA GLN A 391 26.36 -11.79 -32.83
C GLN A 391 27.49 -12.28 -33.72
N SER A 392 27.25 -12.42 -35.03
CA SER A 392 28.28 -12.73 -36.00
C SER A 392 28.92 -11.46 -36.54
N LEU A 393 30.25 -11.39 -36.54
CA LEU A 393 31.01 -10.27 -37.06
C LEU A 393 32.08 -10.78 -38.04
N THR A 394 31.99 -10.33 -39.29
CA THR A 394 32.94 -10.73 -40.34
C THR A 394 33.82 -9.56 -40.71
N ILE A 395 35.14 -9.77 -40.73
CA ILE A 395 36.11 -8.81 -41.23
C ILE A 395 36.22 -9.02 -42.74
N ASP A 396 35.77 -8.05 -43.52
CA ASP A 396 35.62 -8.18 -44.97
C ASP A 396 36.07 -6.96 -45.79
N SER A 397 36.29 -5.82 -45.14
CA SER A 397 36.49 -4.52 -45.81
C SER A 397 37.81 -3.87 -45.39
N PRO A 398 38.46 -3.08 -46.26
CA PRO A 398 39.62 -2.27 -45.87
C PRO A 398 39.20 -1.17 -44.87
N ASP A 399 40.05 -0.91 -43.88
CA ASP A 399 39.87 0.19 -42.91
C ASP A 399 40.34 1.49 -43.58
N GLN A 400 39.43 2.20 -44.26
CA GLN A 400 39.68 3.49 -44.93
C GLN A 400 39.54 4.69 -44.00
#